data_AF-A0A1W9SF23-F1
#
_entry.id   AF-A0A1W9SF23-F1
#
_cell.length_a   1.000
_cell.length_b   1.000
_cell.length_c   1.000
_cell.angle_alpha   90.00
_cell.angle_beta   90.00
_cell.angle_gamma   90.00
#
_symmetry.space_group_name_H-M   'P 1'
#
loop_
_entity.id
_entity.type
_entity.pdbx_description
1 polymer ?
#
loop_
_entity_poly.entity_id
_entity_poly.type
_entity_poly.pdbx_seq_one_letter_code
_entity_poly.pdbx_strand_id
1 'polypeptide(L)'
;MNKNIKYIIIIPIALFLSILQTCDFDHGLEPIRSNIHGTINFSGEWPAAAAEVRLVTATQFPPSGIEDLIIGEQIPLSGDSYEYNFYLKPGTYKLVGVAWREVGSLWDIISICGIYFSGYDSLSPGEIVIPSDTSQINNIDIVVNRSRAHRITNSKITGSVTFKGTWPDSVLDVRVIATTKFSIFPVYQLPTLLDISFSNGIAQGMDSAQYVINAFPGNYEATAVLLFRENTSFSLENIIALDQTPYTVPEDSTVKGPDFEINFGQ
;
A
#
# COMPACT_ATOMS: atom_id res chain seq x y z
N MET A 1 86.09 -36.86 -37.93
CA MET A 1 85.07 -37.50 -38.79
C MET A 1 83.70 -37.02 -38.33
N ASN A 2 82.98 -36.27 -39.18
CA ASN A 2 81.50 -36.12 -39.33
C ASN A 2 80.59 -36.25 -38.08
N LYS A 3 79.53 -35.45 -37.84
CA LYS A 3 78.73 -34.52 -38.65
C LYS A 3 77.61 -33.97 -37.73
N ASN A 4 77.09 -32.80 -38.10
CA ASN A 4 75.67 -32.38 -38.02
C ASN A 4 75.07 -31.75 -36.74
N ILE A 5 74.89 -30.44 -36.88
CA ILE A 5 73.78 -29.55 -36.46
C ILE A 5 72.39 -30.21 -36.50
N LYS A 6 71.53 -29.96 -35.49
CA LYS A 6 70.09 -29.66 -35.66
C LYS A 6 69.59 -28.70 -34.55
N TYR A 7 69.11 -27.55 -34.98
CA TYR A 7 68.33 -26.59 -34.19
C TYR A 7 66.97 -27.20 -33.82
N ILE A 8 66.54 -27.08 -32.58
CA ILE A 8 65.11 -27.18 -32.22
C ILE A 8 64.71 -25.85 -31.62
N ILE A 9 63.90 -25.15 -32.40
CA ILE A 9 63.19 -23.92 -32.13
C ILE A 9 62.16 -24.22 -31.04
N ILE A 10 62.38 -23.75 -29.80
CA ILE A 10 61.37 -23.74 -28.73
C ILE A 10 60.68 -22.38 -28.81
N ILE A 11 59.73 -22.27 -29.76
CA ILE A 11 58.79 -21.16 -29.91
C ILE A 11 57.60 -21.39 -28.95
N PRO A 12 56.99 -20.31 -28.43
CA PRO A 12 56.41 -20.23 -27.10
C PRO A 12 54.99 -20.80 -27.06
N ILE A 13 54.82 -21.99 -26.48
CA ILE A 13 53.50 -22.58 -26.24
C ILE A 13 52.90 -22.08 -24.91
N ALA A 14 53.71 -21.50 -24.01
CA ALA A 14 53.25 -21.00 -22.72
C ALA A 14 52.47 -19.67 -22.77
N LEU A 15 52.58 -18.90 -23.87
CA LEU A 15 51.91 -17.58 -23.99
C LEU A 15 50.53 -17.67 -24.67
N PHE A 16 50.20 -18.78 -25.34
CA PHE A 16 48.90 -18.95 -26.00
C PHE A 16 47.84 -19.57 -25.07
N LEU A 17 48.24 -20.07 -23.90
CA LEU A 17 47.32 -20.69 -22.92
C LEU A 17 46.77 -19.68 -21.89
N SER A 18 47.28 -18.45 -21.88
CA SER A 18 46.87 -17.40 -20.92
C SER A 18 45.66 -16.57 -21.38
N ILE A 19 45.21 -16.74 -22.63
CA ILE A 19 44.18 -15.90 -23.26
C ILE A 19 42.77 -16.51 -23.13
N LEU A 20 42.60 -17.62 -22.39
CA LEU A 20 41.29 -18.28 -22.23
C LEU A 20 40.60 -18.03 -20.88
N GLN A 21 41.10 -17.11 -20.04
CA GLN A 21 40.61 -16.95 -18.66
C GLN A 21 39.81 -15.68 -18.37
N THR A 22 39.37 -14.90 -19.37
CA THR A 22 38.55 -13.69 -19.08
C THR A 22 37.35 -13.54 -20.01
N CYS A 23 36.71 -14.64 -20.39
CA CYS A 23 35.30 -14.56 -20.77
C CYS A 23 34.47 -14.57 -19.49
N ASP A 24 34.34 -13.41 -18.85
CA ASP A 24 33.18 -13.12 -17.99
C ASP A 24 31.99 -13.06 -18.95
N PHE A 25 31.37 -14.22 -19.18
CA PHE A 25 30.03 -14.24 -19.73
C PHE A 25 29.16 -13.57 -18.69
N ASP A 26 28.74 -12.34 -18.98
CA ASP A 26 27.64 -11.67 -18.30
C ASP A 26 26.41 -12.57 -18.47
N HIS A 27 26.25 -13.49 -17.51
CA HIS A 27 25.10 -14.36 -17.35
C HIS A 27 23.97 -13.45 -16.87
N GLY A 28 23.38 -12.73 -17.83
CA GLY A 28 22.57 -11.55 -17.60
C GLY A 28 21.55 -11.65 -16.46
N LEU A 29 21.25 -10.48 -15.89
CA LEU A 29 20.28 -10.23 -14.82
C LEU A 29 20.33 -11.27 -13.69
N GLU A 30 21.26 -11.07 -12.75
CA GLU A 30 21.21 -11.78 -11.46
C GLU A 30 19.79 -11.65 -10.84
N PRO A 31 19.24 -12.75 -10.27
CA PRO A 31 17.93 -12.70 -9.64
C PRO A 31 17.90 -11.65 -8.53
N ILE A 32 16.82 -10.88 -8.44
CA ILE A 32 16.58 -9.97 -7.31
C ILE A 32 16.54 -10.82 -6.05
N ARG A 33 17.43 -10.54 -5.08
CA ARG A 33 17.49 -11.24 -3.79
C ARG A 33 16.92 -10.42 -2.65
N SER A 34 16.68 -9.13 -2.87
CA SER A 34 16.08 -8.26 -1.88
C SER A 34 14.64 -8.63 -1.60
N ASN A 35 14.29 -8.59 -0.32
CA ASN A 35 12.97 -8.93 0.17
C ASN A 35 12.63 -8.19 1.47
N ILE A 36 11.34 -8.18 1.75
CA ILE A 36 10.83 -7.93 3.10
C ILE A 36 10.40 -9.27 3.71
N HIS A 37 10.68 -9.42 4.99
CA HIS A 37 10.46 -10.66 5.75
C HIS A 37 9.75 -10.36 7.07
N GLY A 38 8.80 -11.20 7.43
CA GLY A 38 8.05 -11.09 8.68
C GLY A 38 7.00 -12.18 8.83
N THR A 39 6.13 -11.97 9.81
CA THR A 39 5.02 -12.89 10.14
C THR A 39 3.67 -12.19 9.99
N ILE A 40 2.74 -12.84 9.32
CA ILE A 40 1.33 -12.45 9.35
C ILE A 40 0.65 -13.23 10.46
N ASN A 41 -0.03 -12.55 11.38
CA ASN A 41 -0.82 -13.16 12.44
C ASN A 41 -2.31 -12.97 12.14
N PHE A 42 -3.07 -14.06 12.11
CA PHE A 42 -4.48 -14.08 11.77
C PHE A 42 -5.36 -14.25 13.01
N SER A 43 -6.51 -13.58 13.00
CA SER A 43 -7.57 -13.73 14.01
C SER A 43 -8.95 -13.63 13.37
N GLY A 44 -9.99 -14.11 14.04
CA GLY A 44 -11.36 -14.10 13.52
C GLY A 44 -11.58 -15.05 12.34
N GLU A 45 -12.73 -14.94 11.69
CA GLU A 45 -13.09 -15.74 10.49
C GLU A 45 -13.40 -14.83 9.30
N TRP A 46 -13.10 -15.31 8.09
CA TRP A 46 -13.40 -14.56 6.87
C TRP A 46 -14.92 -14.37 6.71
N PRO A 47 -15.40 -13.20 6.26
CA PRO A 47 -16.82 -12.91 6.18
C PRO A 47 -17.53 -13.70 5.07
N ALA A 48 -16.77 -14.23 4.11
CA ALA A 48 -17.24 -15.05 3.01
C ALA A 48 -16.15 -16.03 2.56
N ALA A 49 -16.48 -16.93 1.63
CA ALA A 49 -15.51 -17.87 1.06
C ALA A 49 -14.37 -17.11 0.35
N ALA A 50 -13.15 -17.25 0.88
CA ALA A 50 -11.97 -16.65 0.30
C ALA A 50 -11.63 -17.32 -1.04
N ALA A 51 -11.44 -16.53 -2.10
CA ALA A 51 -10.77 -17.02 -3.30
C ALA A 51 -9.26 -17.03 -3.07
N GLU A 52 -8.72 -15.88 -2.65
CA GLU A 52 -7.29 -15.66 -2.49
C GLU A 52 -7.02 -14.68 -1.35
N VAL A 53 -5.88 -14.89 -0.70
CA VAL A 53 -5.25 -13.92 0.19
C VAL A 53 -3.84 -13.69 -0.33
N ARG A 54 -3.41 -12.44 -0.44
CA ARG A 54 -2.10 -12.07 -1.00
C ARG A 54 -1.42 -10.99 -0.18
N LEU A 55 -0.09 -11.00 -0.23
CA LEU A 55 0.71 -9.85 0.19
C LEU A 55 0.59 -8.75 -0.86
N VAL A 56 0.52 -7.50 -0.41
CA VAL A 56 0.49 -6.33 -1.29
C VAL A 56 1.40 -5.23 -0.75
N THR A 57 1.96 -4.42 -1.64
CA THR A 57 2.71 -3.23 -1.26
C THR A 57 2.46 -2.09 -2.26
N ALA A 58 2.66 -0.85 -1.83
CA ALA A 58 2.57 0.34 -2.68
C ALA A 58 3.74 1.28 -2.42
N THR A 59 4.24 1.94 -3.47
CA THR A 59 5.28 2.98 -3.38
C THR A 59 4.69 4.36 -3.02
N GLN A 60 3.38 4.51 -3.12
CA GLN A 60 2.63 5.70 -2.76
C GLN A 60 1.51 5.39 -1.78
N PHE A 61 1.18 6.35 -0.92
CA PHE A 61 0.10 6.22 0.04
C PHE A 61 -0.67 7.55 0.20
N PRO A 62 -2.01 7.52 0.22
CA PRO A 62 -2.86 6.36 -0.12
C PRO A 62 -2.70 5.95 -1.60
N PRO A 63 -2.81 4.65 -1.94
CA PRO A 63 -2.88 4.23 -3.35
C PRO A 63 -4.15 4.82 -4.00
N SER A 64 -4.09 5.06 -5.30
CA SER A 64 -5.20 5.62 -6.09
C SER A 64 -6.08 4.51 -6.68
N GLY A 65 -5.48 3.37 -6.99
CA GLY A 65 -6.18 2.17 -7.44
C GLY A 65 -5.39 0.88 -7.19
N ILE A 66 -5.95 -0.24 -7.65
CA ILE A 66 -5.31 -1.56 -7.56
C ILE A 66 -4.02 -1.64 -8.40
N GLU A 67 -3.93 -0.85 -9.46
CA GLU A 67 -2.78 -0.71 -10.34
C GLU A 67 -1.53 -0.15 -9.64
N ASP A 68 -1.72 0.56 -8.53
CA ASP A 68 -0.63 1.07 -7.70
C ASP A 68 -0.08 0.01 -6.74
N LEU A 69 -0.76 -1.13 -6.63
CA LEU A 69 -0.35 -2.23 -5.76
C LEU A 69 0.54 -3.20 -6.52
N ILE A 70 1.69 -3.48 -5.93
CA ILE A 70 2.52 -4.62 -6.28
C ILE A 70 1.92 -5.82 -5.52
N ILE A 71 1.37 -6.76 -6.28
CA ILE A 71 0.71 -7.95 -5.74
C ILE A 71 1.73 -9.08 -5.66
N GLY A 72 1.95 -9.57 -4.45
CA GLY A 72 2.85 -10.67 -4.14
C GLY A 72 2.22 -12.05 -4.32
N GLU A 73 2.89 -13.02 -3.71
CA GLU A 73 2.46 -14.41 -3.71
C GLU A 73 1.17 -14.63 -2.91
N GLN A 74 0.47 -15.71 -3.27
CA GLN A 74 -0.68 -16.17 -2.53
C GLN A 74 -0.24 -16.77 -1.19
N ILE A 75 -0.90 -16.34 -0.12
CA ILE A 75 -0.66 -16.86 1.23
C ILE A 75 -1.77 -17.87 1.61
N PRO A 76 -1.53 -18.75 2.60
CA PRO A 76 -2.52 -19.73 3.04
C PRO A 76 -3.84 -19.06 3.50
N LEU A 77 -4.96 -19.69 3.15
CA LEU A 77 -6.30 -19.19 3.53
C LEU A 77 -6.66 -19.49 5.00
N SER A 78 -5.94 -20.43 5.61
CA SER A 78 -6.16 -20.94 6.96
C SER A 78 -4.85 -21.00 7.75
N GLY A 79 -4.99 -21.09 9.07
CA GLY A 79 -3.89 -21.03 10.03
C GLY A 79 -3.89 -19.73 10.82
N ASP A 80 -3.19 -19.74 11.95
CA ASP A 80 -3.13 -18.60 12.87
C ASP A 80 -1.94 -17.67 12.56
N SER A 81 -0.93 -18.19 11.86
CA SER A 81 0.21 -17.39 11.42
C SER A 81 0.81 -17.91 10.11
N TYR A 82 1.52 -17.03 9.41
CA TYR A 82 2.26 -17.35 8.20
C TYR A 82 3.54 -16.51 8.12
N GLU A 83 4.69 -17.18 8.08
CA GLU A 83 6.00 -16.57 7.82
C GLU A 83 6.18 -16.38 6.31
N TYR A 84 6.60 -15.20 5.89
CA TYR A 84 6.67 -14.85 4.47
C TYR A 84 8.00 -14.22 4.06
N ASN A 85 8.29 -14.31 2.77
CA ASN A 85 9.33 -13.54 2.10
C ASN A 85 8.71 -12.88 0.87
N PHE A 86 8.72 -11.55 0.81
CA PHE A 86 8.15 -10.81 -0.31
C PHE A 86 9.28 -10.10 -1.06
N TYR A 87 9.68 -10.67 -2.19
CA TYR A 87 10.77 -10.18 -3.01
C TYR A 87 10.36 -8.90 -3.73
N LEU A 88 11.14 -7.84 -3.51
CA LEU A 88 10.86 -6.49 -3.95
C LEU A 88 12.16 -5.84 -4.42
N LYS A 89 12.05 -4.95 -5.42
CA LYS A 89 13.19 -4.17 -5.90
C LYS A 89 13.63 -3.12 -4.87
N PRO A 90 14.85 -2.59 -4.99
CA PRO A 90 15.26 -1.42 -4.23
C PRO A 90 14.28 -0.27 -4.44
N GLY A 91 13.90 0.38 -3.36
CA GLY A 91 12.86 1.40 -3.38
C GLY A 91 12.32 1.74 -2.01
N THR A 92 11.41 2.72 -1.99
CA THR A 92 10.66 3.12 -0.81
C THR A 92 9.22 2.67 -0.97
N TYR A 93 8.73 1.90 -0.01
CA TYR A 93 7.40 1.33 0.03
C TYR A 93 6.64 1.96 1.18
N LYS A 94 5.57 2.69 0.86
CA LYS A 94 4.78 3.45 1.83
C LYS A 94 3.62 2.65 2.42
N LEU A 95 3.38 1.45 1.92
CA LEU A 95 2.38 0.52 2.44
C LEU A 95 2.85 -0.90 2.20
N VAL A 96 2.76 -1.74 3.23
CA VAL A 96 2.81 -3.20 3.10
C VAL A 96 1.60 -3.75 3.83
N GLY A 97 0.91 -4.70 3.23
CA GLY A 97 -0.30 -5.25 3.79
C GLY A 97 -0.67 -6.61 3.23
N VAL A 98 -1.83 -7.05 3.68
CA VAL A 98 -2.49 -8.28 3.25
C VAL A 98 -3.82 -7.89 2.64
N ALA A 99 -4.09 -8.42 1.45
CA ALA A 99 -5.36 -8.23 0.76
C ALA A 99 -6.09 -9.57 0.64
N TRP A 100 -7.40 -9.55 0.86
CA TRP A 100 -8.29 -10.70 0.74
C TRP A 100 -9.39 -10.40 -0.27
N ARG A 101 -9.76 -11.39 -1.08
CA ARG A 101 -10.96 -11.32 -1.92
C ARG A 101 -11.85 -12.55 -1.79
N GLU A 102 -13.14 -12.33 -1.93
CA GLU A 102 -14.15 -13.37 -2.03
C GLU A 102 -14.11 -14.06 -3.40
N VAL A 103 -14.56 -15.32 -3.45
CA VAL A 103 -14.83 -16.04 -4.70
C VAL A 103 -15.78 -15.24 -5.59
N GLY A 104 -15.34 -14.94 -6.81
CA GLY A 104 -16.13 -14.20 -7.80
C GLY A 104 -15.98 -12.67 -7.74
N SER A 105 -15.21 -12.13 -6.79
CA SER A 105 -14.93 -10.70 -6.70
C SER A 105 -13.63 -10.31 -7.42
N LEU A 106 -13.54 -9.04 -7.84
CA LEU A 106 -12.33 -8.43 -8.38
C LEU A 106 -11.36 -8.07 -7.24
N TRP A 107 -10.19 -7.51 -7.58
CA TRP A 107 -9.29 -6.88 -6.62
C TRP A 107 -9.57 -5.37 -6.56
N ASP A 108 -9.51 -4.80 -5.37
CA ASP A 108 -9.64 -3.36 -5.12
C ASP A 108 -8.79 -2.98 -3.89
N ILE A 109 -8.54 -1.68 -3.67
CA ILE A 109 -7.86 -1.20 -2.47
C ILE A 109 -8.64 -1.57 -1.20
N ILE A 110 -9.97 -1.60 -1.26
CA ILE A 110 -10.80 -1.99 -0.11
C ILE A 110 -10.62 -3.47 0.27
N SER A 111 -9.96 -4.28 -0.55
CA SER A 111 -9.58 -5.66 -0.22
C SER A 111 -8.46 -5.74 0.82
N ILE A 112 -7.74 -4.64 1.09
CA ILE A 112 -6.67 -4.62 2.09
C ILE A 112 -7.29 -4.79 3.48
N CYS A 113 -6.92 -5.86 4.18
CA CYS A 113 -7.49 -6.27 5.47
C CYS A 113 -6.45 -6.40 6.59
N GLY A 114 -5.17 -6.12 6.29
CA GLY A 114 -4.09 -6.01 7.27
C GLY A 114 -3.00 -5.09 6.72
N ILE A 115 -2.38 -4.30 7.60
CA ILE A 115 -1.36 -3.32 7.24
C ILE A 115 -0.22 -3.41 8.26
N TYR A 116 1.00 -3.31 7.77
CA TYR A 116 2.19 -3.14 8.60
C TYR A 116 2.26 -1.71 9.14
N PHE A 117 2.48 -1.57 10.45
CA PHE A 117 2.72 -0.30 11.13
C PHE A 117 4.09 -0.36 11.82
N SER A 118 4.96 0.63 11.58
CA SER A 118 6.27 0.72 12.22
C SER A 118 6.24 1.35 13.62
N GLY A 119 5.08 1.86 14.05
CA GLY A 119 4.86 2.51 15.34
C GLY A 119 3.43 2.32 15.86
N TYR A 120 3.04 3.16 16.82
CA TYR A 120 1.73 3.08 17.48
C TYR A 120 0.61 3.84 16.74
N ASP A 121 0.96 4.63 15.72
CA ASP A 121 -0.02 5.35 14.93
C ASP A 121 -0.72 4.41 13.95
N SER A 122 -1.97 4.06 14.25
CA SER A 122 -2.80 3.19 13.42
C SER A 122 -3.31 3.84 12.12
N LEU A 123 -2.94 5.08 11.85
CA LEU A 123 -3.32 5.85 10.66
C LEU A 123 -2.16 6.03 9.66
N SER A 124 -0.92 5.88 10.11
CA SER A 124 0.27 5.99 9.27
C SER A 124 0.91 4.62 9.05
N PRO A 125 0.76 3.98 7.87
CA PRO A 125 1.46 2.74 7.56
C PRO A 125 2.97 2.87 7.76
N GLY A 126 3.62 1.76 8.11
CA GLY A 126 5.07 1.72 8.24
C GLY A 126 5.74 1.84 6.87
N GLU A 127 6.57 2.87 6.68
CA GLU A 127 7.42 3.00 5.51
C GLU A 127 8.60 2.02 5.59
N ILE A 128 8.91 1.39 4.45
CA ILE A 128 10.04 0.47 4.30
C ILE A 128 10.94 0.97 3.18
N VAL A 129 12.24 1.04 3.46
CA VAL A 129 13.27 1.35 2.46
C VAL A 129 14.11 0.11 2.21
N ILE A 130 14.15 -0.34 0.96
CA ILE A 130 15.03 -1.42 0.48
C ILE A 130 16.20 -0.76 -0.26
N PRO A 131 17.41 -0.71 0.33
CA PRO A 131 18.50 0.10 -0.24
C PRO A 131 19.26 -0.56 -1.40
N SER A 132 19.20 -1.89 -1.55
CA SER A 132 19.93 -2.62 -2.61
C SER A 132 19.23 -3.92 -3.00
N ASP A 133 19.56 -4.48 -4.17
CA ASP A 133 19.01 -5.74 -4.71
C ASP A 133 19.35 -6.99 -3.87
N THR A 134 20.11 -6.80 -2.79
CA THR A 134 20.52 -7.85 -1.84
C THR A 134 20.04 -7.61 -0.42
N SER A 135 19.35 -6.48 -0.19
CA SER A 135 18.90 -6.09 1.15
C SER A 135 17.70 -6.91 1.59
N GLN A 136 17.79 -7.46 2.79
CA GLN A 136 16.68 -8.11 3.47
C GLN A 136 16.22 -7.25 4.64
N ILE A 137 14.96 -6.83 4.61
CA ILE A 137 14.35 -6.06 5.70
C ILE A 137 13.48 -7.01 6.53
N ASN A 138 13.82 -7.18 7.80
CA ASN A 138 13.16 -8.13 8.70
C ASN A 138 12.14 -7.44 9.63
N ASN A 139 11.36 -8.25 10.34
CA ASN A 139 10.39 -7.81 11.36
C ASN A 139 9.26 -6.94 10.79
N ILE A 140 8.82 -7.27 9.58
CA ILE A 140 7.68 -6.63 8.93
C ILE A 140 6.42 -7.44 9.27
N ASP A 141 6.00 -7.36 10.52
CA ASP A 141 4.91 -8.19 11.05
C ASP A 141 3.54 -7.53 10.83
N ILE A 142 2.58 -8.30 10.34
CA ILE A 142 1.23 -7.82 10.00
C ILE A 142 0.20 -8.54 10.85
N VAL A 143 -0.76 -7.80 11.40
CA VAL A 143 -1.92 -8.38 12.09
C VAL A 143 -3.15 -8.27 11.21
N VAL A 144 -3.82 -9.40 10.98
CA VAL A 144 -5.04 -9.50 10.19
C VAL A 144 -6.17 -9.98 11.07
N ASN A 145 -7.24 -9.18 11.16
CA ASN A 145 -8.53 -9.66 11.67
C ASN A 145 -9.40 -10.00 10.47
N ARG A 146 -9.54 -11.31 10.20
CA ARG A 146 -10.27 -11.86 9.05
C ARG A 146 -11.72 -11.38 9.02
N SER A 147 -12.33 -11.16 10.18
CA SER A 147 -13.72 -10.68 10.29
C SER A 147 -13.89 -9.19 9.98
N ARG A 148 -12.79 -8.45 9.83
CA ARG A 148 -12.79 -7.05 9.37
C ARG A 148 -12.50 -6.90 7.88
N ALA A 149 -12.28 -8.00 7.15
CA ALA A 149 -12.14 -7.92 5.71
C ALA A 149 -13.44 -7.43 5.06
N HIS A 150 -13.33 -6.58 4.06
CA HIS A 150 -14.48 -6.01 3.36
C HIS A 150 -14.69 -6.71 2.03
N ARG A 151 -15.93 -7.13 1.77
CA ARG A 151 -16.35 -7.57 0.44
C ARG A 151 -16.36 -6.36 -0.49
N ILE A 152 -15.98 -6.56 -1.74
CA ILE A 152 -16.12 -5.51 -2.75
C ILE A 152 -17.57 -5.44 -3.17
N THR A 153 -18.17 -4.26 -3.01
CA THR A 153 -19.55 -3.96 -3.39
C THR A 153 -19.57 -2.68 -4.22
N ASN A 154 -20.70 -2.39 -4.84
CA ASN A 154 -20.92 -1.11 -5.54
C ASN A 154 -21.40 0.01 -4.59
N SER A 155 -21.15 -0.14 -3.29
CA SER A 155 -21.57 0.82 -2.27
C SER A 155 -20.75 2.11 -2.35
N LYS A 156 -21.42 3.26 -2.32
CA LYS A 156 -20.80 4.58 -2.51
C LYS A 156 -21.37 5.62 -1.55
N ILE A 157 -20.53 6.55 -1.14
CA ILE A 157 -20.93 7.79 -0.46
C ILE A 157 -20.60 8.95 -1.40
N THR A 158 -21.56 9.84 -1.63
CA THR A 158 -21.42 10.97 -2.56
C THR A 158 -21.76 12.29 -1.90
N GLY A 159 -21.06 13.35 -2.26
CA GLY A 159 -21.32 14.69 -1.75
C GLY A 159 -20.50 15.72 -2.50
N SER A 160 -20.44 16.94 -1.97
CA SER A 160 -19.70 18.04 -2.58
C SER A 160 -18.84 18.77 -1.55
N VAL A 161 -17.74 19.35 -2.03
CA VAL A 161 -16.90 20.27 -1.27
C VAL A 161 -16.82 21.57 -2.05
N THR A 162 -17.08 22.69 -1.38
CA THR A 162 -16.92 24.05 -1.92
C THR A 162 -15.77 24.73 -1.19
N PHE A 163 -14.87 25.38 -1.93
CA PHE A 163 -13.70 26.05 -1.40
C PHE A 163 -13.85 27.57 -1.57
N LYS A 164 -13.46 28.31 -0.54
CA LYS A 164 -13.46 29.78 -0.51
C LYS A 164 -12.09 30.26 -0.04
N GLY A 165 -11.65 31.40 -0.58
CA GLY A 165 -10.37 32.01 -0.22
C GLY A 165 -9.18 31.45 -1.00
N THR A 166 -7.98 31.81 -0.57
CA THR A 166 -6.73 31.44 -1.26
C THR A 166 -6.23 30.10 -0.74
N TRP A 167 -6.14 29.12 -1.64
CA TRP A 167 -5.55 27.81 -1.36
C TRP A 167 -4.11 27.96 -0.84
N PRO A 168 -3.73 27.26 0.24
CA PRO A 168 -2.33 27.27 0.69
C PRO A 168 -1.44 26.57 -0.34
N ASP A 169 -0.30 27.18 -0.69
CA ASP A 169 0.68 26.61 -1.64
C ASP A 169 1.25 25.25 -1.21
N SER A 170 1.13 24.92 0.08
CA SER A 170 1.57 23.64 0.63
C SER A 170 0.63 22.46 0.34
N VAL A 171 -0.60 22.72 -0.14
CA VAL A 171 -1.61 21.68 -0.35
C VAL A 171 -1.40 21.02 -1.71
N LEU A 172 -1.16 19.71 -1.71
CA LEU A 172 -1.04 18.92 -2.94
C LEU A 172 -2.39 18.35 -3.39
N ASP A 173 -3.18 17.86 -2.43
CA ASP A 173 -4.42 17.15 -2.70
C ASP A 173 -5.38 17.31 -1.52
N VAL A 174 -6.68 17.28 -1.83
CA VAL A 174 -7.76 17.23 -0.83
C VAL A 174 -8.50 15.92 -1.00
N ARG A 175 -8.82 15.25 0.10
CA ARG A 175 -9.70 14.07 0.05
C ARG A 175 -10.79 14.16 1.08
N VAL A 176 -11.92 13.56 0.76
CA VAL A 176 -12.99 13.28 1.71
C VAL A 176 -12.84 11.85 2.17
N ILE A 177 -12.87 11.64 3.47
CA ILE A 177 -12.87 10.31 4.07
C ILE A 177 -14.17 10.07 4.81
N ALA A 178 -14.55 8.81 4.94
CA ALA A 178 -15.63 8.39 5.83
C ALA A 178 -15.15 7.24 6.70
N THR A 179 -15.56 7.21 7.96
CA THR A 179 -15.16 6.16 8.90
C THR A 179 -16.33 5.52 9.63
N THR A 180 -16.20 4.22 9.87
CA THR A 180 -17.14 3.42 10.69
C THR A 180 -16.81 3.44 12.18
N LYS A 181 -15.77 4.17 12.59
CA LYS A 181 -15.40 4.36 13.99
C LYS A 181 -15.00 5.79 14.26
N PHE A 182 -15.80 6.48 15.04
CA PHE A 182 -15.41 7.74 15.60
C PHE A 182 -16.19 7.97 16.90
N SER A 183 -15.54 7.85 18.05
CA SER A 183 -16.15 8.18 19.34
C SER A 183 -15.15 8.87 20.25
N ILE A 184 -15.55 10.03 20.77
CA ILE A 184 -14.79 10.80 21.77
C ILE A 184 -15.38 10.64 23.19
N PHE A 185 -16.54 9.98 23.32
CA PHE A 185 -17.23 9.75 24.60
C PHE A 185 -18.24 8.60 24.48
N PRO A 186 -18.40 7.70 25.47
CA PRO A 186 -17.67 7.62 26.75
C PRO A 186 -16.33 6.87 26.66
N VAL A 187 -16.04 6.23 25.52
CA VAL A 187 -14.78 5.53 25.25
C VAL A 187 -14.17 6.16 24.01
N TYR A 188 -12.93 6.66 24.14
CA TYR A 188 -12.17 7.15 22.99
C TYR A 188 -11.88 5.98 22.03
N GLN A 189 -12.56 5.98 20.90
CA GLN A 189 -12.32 5.06 19.79
C GLN A 189 -11.99 5.89 18.56
N LEU A 190 -10.69 5.98 18.29
CA LEU A 190 -10.19 6.56 17.05
C LEU A 190 -10.23 5.50 15.94
N PRO A 191 -10.48 5.91 14.70
CA PRO A 191 -10.41 4.99 13.58
C PRO A 191 -8.98 4.48 13.39
N THR A 192 -8.87 3.25 12.90
CA THR A 192 -7.65 2.76 12.26
C THR A 192 -7.75 3.00 10.75
N LEU A 193 -6.64 2.90 10.02
CA LEU A 193 -6.68 3.05 8.57
C LEU A 193 -7.63 2.05 7.88
N LEU A 194 -7.82 0.87 8.47
CA LEU A 194 -8.77 -0.15 8.00
C LEU A 194 -10.24 0.19 8.29
N ASP A 195 -10.52 1.24 9.08
CA ASP A 195 -11.88 1.73 9.34
C ASP A 195 -12.25 2.94 8.45
N ILE A 196 -11.40 3.29 7.49
CA ILE A 196 -11.51 4.53 6.71
C ILE A 196 -11.65 4.19 5.22
N SER A 197 -12.64 4.80 4.57
CA SER A 197 -12.77 4.82 3.11
C SER A 197 -12.39 6.20 2.58
N PHE A 198 -11.70 6.25 1.44
CA PHE A 198 -11.19 7.49 0.84
C PHE A 198 -11.96 7.83 -0.44
N SER A 199 -12.13 9.12 -0.70
CA SER A 199 -12.49 9.62 -2.02
C SER A 199 -11.28 9.65 -2.94
N ASN A 200 -11.54 9.88 -4.23
CA ASN A 200 -10.52 10.36 -5.15
C ASN A 200 -9.94 11.69 -4.68
N GLY A 201 -8.73 11.99 -5.16
CA GLY A 201 -8.09 13.28 -4.96
C GLY A 201 -8.86 14.43 -5.60
N ILE A 202 -8.91 15.57 -4.91
CA ILE A 202 -9.48 16.83 -5.31
C ILE A 202 -8.30 17.80 -5.45
N ALA A 203 -7.94 18.09 -6.71
CA ALA A 203 -6.80 18.95 -7.03
C ALA A 203 -6.96 20.39 -6.50
N GLN A 204 -5.83 21.00 -6.16
CA GLN A 204 -5.74 22.40 -5.75
C GLN A 204 -6.31 23.35 -6.82
N GLY A 205 -6.91 24.46 -6.37
CA GLY A 205 -7.34 25.56 -7.24
C GLY A 205 -8.76 25.41 -7.78
N MET A 206 -9.50 24.39 -7.38
CA MET A 206 -10.93 24.27 -7.69
C MET A 206 -11.78 25.09 -6.72
N ASP A 207 -12.86 25.69 -7.22
CA ASP A 207 -13.87 26.36 -6.39
C ASP A 207 -14.86 25.37 -5.76
N SER A 208 -15.11 24.25 -6.45
CA SER A 208 -15.94 23.17 -5.92
C SER A 208 -15.63 21.83 -6.61
N ALA A 209 -15.93 20.73 -5.94
CA ALA A 209 -15.81 19.39 -6.48
C ALA A 209 -16.90 18.46 -5.93
N GLN A 210 -17.37 17.53 -6.75
CA GLN A 210 -18.13 16.37 -6.26
C GLN A 210 -17.15 15.30 -5.82
N TYR A 211 -17.38 14.71 -4.66
CA TYR A 211 -16.60 13.58 -4.18
C TYR A 211 -17.42 12.29 -4.26
N VAL A 212 -16.70 11.19 -4.49
CA VAL A 212 -17.23 9.83 -4.44
C VAL A 212 -16.27 9.01 -3.61
N ILE A 213 -16.78 8.36 -2.57
CA ILE A 213 -16.06 7.40 -1.73
C ILE A 213 -16.59 6.02 -2.12
N ASN A 214 -15.70 5.13 -2.56
CA ASN A 214 -16.03 3.71 -2.66
C ASN A 214 -16.04 3.16 -1.24
N ALA A 215 -17.23 2.89 -0.73
CA ALA A 215 -17.49 2.60 0.67
C ALA A 215 -17.80 1.11 0.83
N PHE A 216 -17.35 0.50 1.91
CA PHE A 216 -17.90 -0.80 2.29
C PHE A 216 -19.26 -0.62 3.00
N PRO A 217 -20.17 -1.60 2.92
CA PRO A 217 -21.45 -1.54 3.62
C PRO A 217 -21.25 -1.46 5.13
N GLY A 218 -22.04 -0.63 5.81
CA GLY A 218 -21.93 -0.48 7.27
C GLY A 218 -22.47 0.83 7.81
N ASN A 219 -22.31 1.03 9.11
CA ASN A 219 -22.63 2.27 9.78
C ASN A 219 -21.39 3.15 9.82
N TYR A 220 -21.50 4.34 9.25
CA TYR A 220 -20.47 5.37 9.28
C TYR A 220 -20.82 6.37 10.37
N GLU A 221 -19.81 6.70 11.17
CA GLU A 221 -19.93 7.59 12.33
C GLU A 221 -19.47 9.01 12.00
N ALA A 222 -18.60 9.18 11.00
CA ALA A 222 -18.13 10.49 10.59
C ALA A 222 -17.66 10.53 9.13
N THR A 223 -17.73 11.73 8.53
CA THR A 223 -17.11 12.11 7.26
C THR A 223 -16.23 13.32 7.48
N ALA A 224 -15.03 13.35 6.91
CA ALA A 224 -14.08 14.44 7.12
C ALA A 224 -13.40 14.86 5.81
N VAL A 225 -13.00 16.12 5.71
CA VAL A 225 -12.16 16.65 4.62
C VAL A 225 -10.74 16.79 5.13
N LEU A 226 -9.77 16.23 4.41
CA LEU A 226 -8.34 16.28 4.75
C LEU A 226 -7.52 16.98 3.69
N LEU A 227 -6.50 17.70 4.17
CA LEU A 227 -5.43 18.26 3.34
C LEU A 227 -4.22 17.34 3.33
N PHE A 228 -3.80 16.91 2.14
CA PHE A 228 -2.51 16.28 1.94
C PHE A 228 -1.49 17.33 1.50
N ARG A 229 -0.40 17.42 2.25
CA ARG A 229 0.73 18.31 1.94
C ARG A 229 1.94 17.48 1.54
N GLU A 230 2.91 18.15 0.91
CA GLU A 230 4.17 17.52 0.55
C GLU A 230 4.86 16.97 1.81
N ASN A 231 5.31 15.72 1.75
CA ASN A 231 6.03 15.04 2.83
C ASN A 231 5.27 14.89 4.17
N THR A 232 3.94 15.05 4.20
CA THR A 232 3.15 14.77 5.40
C THR A 232 2.51 13.39 5.33
N SER A 233 2.59 12.62 6.41
CA SER A 233 1.79 11.40 6.55
C SER A 233 0.31 11.72 6.76
N PHE A 234 -0.55 10.73 6.52
CA PHE A 234 -1.95 10.83 6.88
C PHE A 234 -2.08 10.94 8.41
N SER A 235 -2.81 11.96 8.88
CA SER A 235 -3.01 12.24 10.31
C SER A 235 -4.35 12.94 10.49
N LEU A 236 -5.01 12.71 11.64
CA LEU A 236 -6.25 13.43 12.00
C LEU A 236 -6.02 14.93 12.16
N GLU A 237 -4.79 15.38 12.41
CA GLU A 237 -4.44 16.81 12.47
C GLU A 237 -4.61 17.51 11.12
N ASN A 238 -4.65 16.75 10.02
CA ASN A 238 -4.89 17.28 8.67
C ASN A 238 -6.39 17.44 8.35
N ILE A 239 -7.29 17.11 9.28
CA ILE A 239 -8.73 17.32 9.11
C ILE A 239 -9.03 18.82 9.19
N ILE A 240 -9.68 19.34 8.15
CA ILE A 240 -10.11 20.74 8.05
C ILE A 240 -11.62 20.94 8.14
N ALA A 241 -12.40 19.87 7.97
CA ALA A 241 -13.83 19.85 8.24
C ALA A 241 -14.25 18.44 8.66
N LEU A 242 -15.22 18.35 9.56
CA LEU A 242 -15.72 17.11 10.12
C LEU A 242 -17.23 17.18 10.31
N ASP A 243 -17.94 16.19 9.77
CA ASP A 243 -19.35 15.92 10.06
C ASP A 243 -19.44 14.58 10.80
N GLN A 244 -20.07 14.59 11.98
CA GLN A 244 -20.25 13.41 12.84
C GLN A 244 -21.70 12.88 12.82
N THR A 245 -22.47 13.25 11.79
CA THR A 245 -23.83 12.74 11.61
C THR A 245 -23.74 11.29 11.14
N PRO A 246 -24.17 10.31 11.95
CA PRO A 246 -24.06 8.91 11.58
C PRO A 246 -25.05 8.57 10.46
N TYR A 247 -24.65 7.68 9.56
CA TYR A 247 -25.52 7.14 8.52
C TYR A 247 -25.12 5.72 8.12
N THR A 248 -26.10 4.98 7.60
CA THR A 248 -25.88 3.61 7.11
C THR A 248 -25.67 3.63 5.60
N VAL A 249 -24.68 2.87 5.14
CA VAL A 249 -24.43 2.55 3.73
C VAL A 249 -24.89 1.11 3.48
N PRO A 250 -26.06 0.89 2.86
CA PRO A 250 -26.46 -0.45 2.43
C PRO A 250 -25.53 -1.04 1.39
N GLU A 251 -25.52 -2.37 1.29
CA GLU A 251 -24.84 -3.10 0.22
C GLU A 251 -25.36 -2.69 -1.16
N ASP A 252 -24.43 -2.51 -2.11
CA ASP A 252 -24.68 -2.12 -3.51
C ASP A 252 -25.56 -0.86 -3.68
N SER A 253 -25.40 0.11 -2.78
CA SER A 253 -26.18 1.35 -2.79
C SER A 253 -25.32 2.61 -2.82
N THR A 254 -25.85 3.69 -3.41
CA THR A 254 -25.24 5.01 -3.31
C THR A 254 -26.02 5.85 -2.30
N VAL A 255 -25.34 6.34 -1.27
CA VAL A 255 -25.92 7.25 -0.28
C VAL A 255 -25.37 8.67 -0.45
N LYS A 256 -26.18 9.65 -0.05
CA LYS A 256 -25.77 11.04 0.03
C LYS A 256 -25.06 11.25 1.37
N GLY A 257 -23.77 11.58 1.31
CA GLY A 257 -22.98 12.09 2.42
C GLY A 257 -23.13 13.62 2.56
N PRO A 258 -22.42 14.21 3.52
CA PRO A 258 -22.49 15.65 3.78
C PRO A 258 -21.91 16.49 2.64
N ASP A 259 -22.37 17.73 2.56
CA ASP A 259 -21.75 18.75 1.72
C ASP A 259 -20.89 19.66 2.62
N PHE A 260 -19.66 19.94 2.19
CA PHE A 260 -18.71 20.73 2.97
C PHE A 260 -18.47 22.11 2.34
N GLU A 261 -18.30 23.12 3.20
CA GLU A 261 -17.79 24.43 2.82
C GLU A 261 -16.47 24.68 3.57
N ILE A 262 -15.40 24.88 2.81
CA ILE A 262 -14.04 25.09 3.32
C ILE A 262 -13.62 26.53 3.05
N ASN A 263 -13.23 27.24 4.11
CA ASN A 263 -12.72 28.61 4.02
C ASN A 263 -11.20 28.61 4.30
N PHE A 264 -10.39 28.83 3.26
CA PHE A 264 -8.95 29.05 3.40
C PHE A 264 -8.65 30.52 3.68
N GLY A 265 -7.89 30.81 4.74
CA GLY A 265 -7.45 32.18 5.07
C GLY A 265 -8.22 32.89 6.18
N GLN A 266 -8.87 32.14 7.07
CA GLN A 266 -9.29 32.62 8.39
C GLN A 266 -8.36 32.10 9.49
#